data_AF-U6DPL9-F1
#
_entry.id   AF-U6DPL9-F1
#
_cell.length_a   1.000
_cell.length_b   1.000
_cell.length_c   1.000
_cell.angle_alpha   90.00
_cell.angle_beta   90.00
_cell.angle_gamma   90.00
#
_symmetry.space_group_name_H-M   'P 1'
#
loop_
_entity.id
_entity.type
_entity.pdbx_description
1 polymer ?
#
loop_
_entity_poly.entity_id
_entity_poly.type
_entity_poly.pdbx_seq_one_letter_code
_entity_poly.pdbx_strand_id
1 'polypeptide(L)'
;PVEDEITRNTTPMYRTPEMVDLYSNFPIGEKQDIWALGCILYLLCFRQHPFEDGAKLRIVNGKFSIPPNDTRYSVFHDLIRATLKVNPEERLSITELVNQLQEIAAARNVNPKSPITELLEQNGGYGNAVPSRGPTLPGGSSSGGYSGGLALAEYDQPYGGLLDILRGGTERLFTNIKDTSSKVIQSVANYAKGDLDISYITSRIAVMSFPAEGVESAIKNNIEDVRLFLDSKHPGHYAVYNLSPRTYRSAKFHNRVSECGWAARRAPNLRSLYSVCRNMHSWLRQDHKNVCVVHCMDGRAASAVAVCSFLCFCRLFTTAEAAVYMFSMKRCPPGIWPSHKRYIEYMCDMVAEEPITPHSKPILVKAVVMTPVPLFSKQRNGCRPFCEVYVGDERVTTTSQEYDKMRDFKIEDGKAVIPLGITVQGDVLIIIYHARSTLGGRLQAKVASMKMFQVQFHTGFVPRNATTVKFAKYDLDACDIQEKYPDLFQVNLEVEVEPRD
;
A
#
# COMPACT_ATOMS: atom_id res chain seq x y z
N PRO A 1 -12.19 -23.28 5.26
CA PRO A 1 -11.05 -24.13 5.67
C PRO A 1 -9.73 -23.34 5.60
N VAL A 2 -8.67 -23.76 6.28
CA VAL A 2 -7.35 -23.08 6.21
C VAL A 2 -6.84 -23.02 4.76
N GLU A 3 -7.06 -24.09 3.99
CA GLU A 3 -6.75 -24.15 2.55
C GLU A 3 -7.45 -23.08 1.70
N ASP A 4 -8.74 -22.79 1.98
CA ASP A 4 -9.50 -21.73 1.28
C ASP A 4 -8.94 -20.35 1.58
N GLU A 5 -8.47 -20.14 2.81
CA GLU A 5 -7.92 -18.88 3.27
C GLU A 5 -6.55 -18.62 2.65
N ILE A 6 -5.66 -19.62 2.68
CA ILE A 6 -4.39 -19.61 1.94
C ILE A 6 -4.66 -19.37 0.45
N THR A 7 -5.63 -20.06 -0.15
CA THR A 7 -5.94 -19.92 -1.57
C THR A 7 -6.46 -18.54 -1.95
N ARG A 8 -7.22 -17.89 -1.06
CA ARG A 8 -7.78 -16.55 -1.26
C ARG A 8 -6.77 -15.42 -1.03
N ASN A 9 -5.87 -15.60 -0.07
CA ASN A 9 -5.04 -14.51 0.46
C ASN A 9 -3.56 -14.58 0.04
N THR A 10 -3.10 -15.66 -0.60
CA THR A 10 -1.68 -15.85 -0.96
C THR A 10 -1.46 -16.19 -2.44
N THR A 11 -0.43 -15.60 -3.04
CA THR A 11 0.02 -15.90 -4.41
C THR A 11 0.77 -17.24 -4.42
N PRO A 12 0.39 -18.23 -5.26
CA PRO A 12 0.91 -19.60 -5.21
C PRO A 12 2.43 -19.75 -5.20
N MET A 13 3.15 -18.94 -5.98
CA MET A 13 4.62 -18.99 -6.07
C MET A 13 5.35 -18.54 -4.78
N TYR A 14 4.71 -17.71 -3.95
CA TYR A 14 5.28 -17.21 -2.69
C TYR A 14 4.87 -18.04 -1.46
N ARG A 15 4.04 -19.08 -1.64
CA ARG A 15 3.62 -19.95 -0.53
C ARG A 15 4.82 -20.69 0.05
N THR A 16 4.83 -20.80 1.37
CA THR A 16 5.85 -21.51 2.10
C THR A 16 5.55 -23.02 2.17
N PRO A 17 6.52 -23.86 2.50
CA PRO A 17 6.32 -25.31 2.68
C PRO A 17 5.16 -25.62 3.63
N GLU A 18 5.10 -24.94 4.78
CA GLU A 18 4.06 -25.08 5.79
C GLU A 18 2.65 -24.61 5.33
N MET A 19 2.55 -23.81 4.25
CA MET A 19 1.28 -23.49 3.57
C MET A 19 0.89 -24.48 2.47
N VAL A 20 1.87 -25.22 1.92
CA VAL A 20 1.66 -26.16 0.81
C VAL A 20 1.40 -27.58 1.32
N ASP A 21 2.00 -27.93 2.46
CA ASP A 21 1.79 -29.17 3.19
C ASP A 21 1.35 -28.88 4.64
N LEU A 22 0.04 -28.84 4.84
CA LEU A 22 -0.57 -28.62 6.16
C LEU A 22 -0.40 -29.82 7.12
N TYR A 23 0.07 -30.97 6.65
CA TYR A 23 0.35 -32.15 7.48
C TYR A 23 1.76 -32.14 8.08
N SER A 24 2.60 -31.17 7.68
CA SER A 24 3.95 -30.97 8.22
C SER A 24 4.00 -30.51 9.69
N ASN A 25 2.84 -30.16 10.29
CA ASN A 25 2.67 -29.69 11.68
C ASN A 25 3.44 -28.41 12.07
N PHE A 26 4.07 -27.72 11.13
CA PHE A 26 4.69 -26.42 11.40
C PHE A 26 3.63 -25.30 11.46
N PRO A 27 3.76 -24.32 12.38
CA PRO A 27 2.86 -23.19 12.46
C PRO A 27 3.09 -22.19 11.31
N ILE A 28 2.00 -21.71 10.71
CA ILE A 28 2.03 -20.63 9.72
C ILE A 28 2.12 -19.28 10.48
N GLY A 29 3.33 -18.90 10.86
CA GLY A 29 3.65 -17.65 11.57
C GLY A 29 4.37 -16.61 10.69
N GLU A 30 5.00 -15.62 11.31
CA GLU A 30 5.76 -14.53 10.68
C GLU A 30 6.97 -15.01 9.85
N LYS A 31 7.46 -16.23 10.10
CA LYS A 31 8.47 -16.90 9.24
C LYS A 31 7.98 -17.09 7.80
N GLN A 32 6.67 -16.97 7.51
CA GLN A 32 6.15 -16.97 6.15
C GLN A 32 6.69 -15.79 5.31
N ASP A 33 6.82 -14.61 5.94
CA ASP A 33 7.27 -13.40 5.26
C ASP A 33 8.76 -13.48 4.92
N ILE A 34 9.56 -14.16 5.76
CA ILE A 34 10.99 -14.39 5.52
C ILE A 34 11.21 -15.25 4.26
N TRP A 35 10.38 -16.26 4.03
CA TRP A 35 10.42 -17.06 2.81
C TRP A 35 10.02 -16.25 1.57
N ALA A 36 8.97 -15.43 1.68
CA ALA A 36 8.54 -14.54 0.61
C ALA A 36 9.64 -13.51 0.26
N LEU A 37 10.32 -12.94 1.27
CA LEU A 37 11.48 -12.07 1.10
C LEU A 37 12.65 -12.80 0.43
N GLY A 38 12.91 -14.07 0.78
CA GLY A 38 13.90 -14.91 0.11
C GLY A 38 13.58 -15.13 -1.37
N CYS A 39 12.31 -15.35 -1.70
CA CYS A 39 11.83 -15.46 -3.09
C CYS A 39 12.01 -14.14 -3.86
N ILE A 40 11.73 -13.00 -3.24
CA ILE A 40 11.95 -11.67 -3.83
C ILE A 40 13.45 -11.40 -4.03
N LEU A 41 14.31 -11.71 -3.06
CA LEU A 41 15.76 -11.54 -3.14
C LEU A 41 16.35 -12.36 -4.29
N TYR A 42 15.97 -13.64 -4.40
CA TYR A 42 16.34 -14.49 -5.53
C TYR A 42 15.89 -13.88 -6.87
N LEU A 43 14.64 -13.42 -6.96
CA LEU A 43 14.08 -12.80 -8.17
C LEU A 43 14.82 -11.52 -8.58
N LEU A 44 15.24 -10.70 -7.62
CA LEU A 44 16.03 -9.48 -7.88
C LEU A 44 17.43 -9.79 -8.42
N CYS A 45 18.08 -10.83 -7.88
CA CYS A 45 19.39 -11.30 -8.36
C CYS A 45 19.30 -11.91 -9.76
N PHE A 46 18.45 -12.92 -9.94
CA PHE A 46 18.48 -13.80 -11.12
C PHE A 46 17.43 -13.51 -12.18
N ARG A 47 16.52 -12.55 -11.94
CA ARG A 47 15.38 -12.18 -12.83
C ARG A 47 14.41 -13.33 -13.15
N GLN A 48 14.55 -14.46 -12.45
CA GLN A 48 13.70 -15.64 -12.51
C GLN A 48 13.17 -15.94 -11.10
N HIS A 49 11.97 -16.50 -10.96
CA HIS A 49 11.45 -16.87 -9.64
C HIS A 49 11.97 -18.26 -9.21
N PRO A 50 12.37 -18.49 -7.93
CA PRO A 50 12.93 -19.80 -7.55
C PRO A 50 11.91 -20.94 -7.71
N PHE A 51 10.62 -20.64 -7.51
CA PHE A 51 9.50 -21.58 -7.63
C PHE A 51 8.47 -21.11 -8.67
N GLU A 52 8.89 -20.94 -9.93
CA GLU A 52 7.97 -20.72 -11.06
C GLU A 52 6.79 -21.71 -11.06
N ASP A 53 5.63 -21.20 -11.49
CA ASP A 53 4.30 -21.83 -11.48
C ASP A 53 3.77 -22.33 -10.11
N GLY A 54 4.44 -21.99 -9.01
CA GLY A 54 4.04 -22.46 -7.67
C GLY A 54 4.17 -23.98 -7.54
N ALA A 55 5.21 -24.56 -8.14
CA ALA A 55 5.47 -25.99 -8.18
C ALA A 55 5.59 -26.60 -6.77
N LYS A 56 4.46 -27.09 -6.22
CA LYS A 56 4.31 -27.58 -4.83
C LYS A 56 5.45 -28.49 -4.37
N LEU A 57 5.80 -29.49 -5.18
CA LEU A 57 6.86 -30.45 -4.83
C LEU A 57 8.25 -29.81 -4.73
N ARG A 58 8.53 -28.74 -5.48
CA ARG A 58 9.80 -27.99 -5.34
C ARG A 58 9.80 -27.12 -4.09
N ILE A 59 8.66 -26.51 -3.75
CA ILE A 59 8.48 -25.72 -2.53
C ILE A 59 8.69 -26.60 -1.28
N VAL A 60 7.93 -27.69 -1.14
CA VAL A 60 7.98 -28.59 0.02
C VAL A 60 9.38 -29.19 0.24
N ASN A 61 10.13 -29.47 -0.84
CA ASN A 61 11.51 -29.97 -0.76
C ASN A 61 12.59 -28.86 -0.74
N GLY A 62 12.23 -27.57 -0.73
CA GLY A 62 13.19 -26.46 -0.79
C GLY A 62 14.08 -26.44 -2.04
N LYS A 63 13.62 -27.03 -3.15
CA LYS A 63 14.45 -27.30 -4.34
C LYS A 63 14.46 -26.13 -5.33
N PHE A 64 15.45 -25.25 -5.15
CA PHE A 64 15.84 -24.18 -6.09
C PHE A 64 17.33 -24.27 -6.43
N SER A 65 17.79 -23.58 -7.48
CA SER A 65 19.17 -23.67 -7.98
C SER A 65 19.75 -22.29 -8.25
N ILE A 66 20.71 -21.85 -7.43
CA ILE A 66 21.56 -20.70 -7.74
C ILE A 66 22.51 -21.08 -8.89
N PRO A 67 22.68 -20.25 -9.94
CA PRO A 67 23.60 -20.54 -11.04
C PRO A 67 25.04 -20.75 -10.52
N PRO A 68 25.72 -21.87 -10.84
CA PRO A 68 26.99 -22.25 -10.21
C PRO A 68 28.15 -21.30 -10.53
N ASN A 69 28.04 -20.51 -11.61
CA ASN A 69 29.05 -19.56 -12.07
C ASN A 69 28.68 -18.09 -11.73
N ASP A 70 27.66 -17.84 -10.90
CA ASP A 70 27.32 -16.47 -10.51
C ASP A 70 28.32 -15.90 -9.48
N THR A 71 29.13 -14.94 -9.92
CA THR A 71 30.00 -14.15 -9.06
C THR A 71 29.39 -12.80 -8.68
N ARG A 72 28.33 -12.34 -9.36
CA ARG A 72 27.76 -10.99 -9.22
C ARG A 72 26.95 -10.84 -7.95
N TYR A 73 26.19 -11.87 -7.57
CA TYR A 73 25.33 -11.86 -6.39
C TYR A 73 25.77 -12.83 -5.29
N SER A 74 27.02 -13.32 -5.35
CA SER A 74 27.65 -14.21 -4.37
C SER A 74 27.39 -13.82 -2.91
N VAL A 75 27.49 -12.52 -2.58
CA VAL A 75 27.22 -11.98 -1.24
C VAL A 75 25.78 -12.24 -0.72
N PHE A 76 24.83 -12.50 -1.61
CA PHE A 76 23.44 -12.81 -1.27
C PHE A 76 23.13 -14.32 -1.32
N HIS A 77 24.05 -15.17 -1.78
CA HIS A 77 23.77 -16.60 -1.96
C HIS A 77 23.41 -17.29 -0.65
N ASP A 78 24.18 -17.06 0.41
CA ASP A 78 23.92 -17.65 1.72
C ASP A 78 22.65 -17.06 2.37
N LEU A 79 22.41 -15.77 2.18
CA LEU A 79 21.19 -15.09 2.65
C LEU A 79 19.92 -15.67 1.99
N ILE A 80 19.98 -15.96 0.68
CA ILE A 80 18.91 -16.66 -0.05
C ILE A 80 18.72 -18.08 0.51
N ARG A 81 19.80 -18.83 0.78
CA ARG A 81 19.70 -20.18 1.37
C ARG A 81 19.12 -20.19 2.78
N ALA A 82 19.45 -19.19 3.59
CA ALA A 82 18.99 -19.07 4.97
C ALA A 82 17.54 -18.55 5.09
N THR A 83 17.07 -17.77 4.10
CA THR A 83 15.65 -17.35 4.00
C THR A 83 14.75 -18.41 3.37
N LEU A 84 15.27 -19.26 2.48
CA LEU A 84 14.54 -20.36 1.82
C LEU A 84 14.71 -21.73 2.52
N LYS A 85 14.88 -21.73 3.85
CA LYS A 85 14.86 -22.94 4.67
C LYS A 85 13.45 -23.53 4.77
N VAL A 86 13.35 -24.85 4.57
CA VAL A 86 12.07 -25.59 4.60
C VAL A 86 11.47 -25.54 6.00
N ASN A 87 12.21 -25.99 7.02
CA ASN A 87 11.83 -25.84 8.42
C ASN A 87 11.77 -24.34 8.80
N PRO A 88 10.62 -23.80 9.24
CA PRO A 88 10.51 -22.41 9.67
C PRO A 88 11.35 -22.05 10.90
N GLU A 89 11.72 -23.03 11.73
CA GLU A 89 12.58 -22.83 12.90
C GLU A 89 14.03 -22.53 12.50
N GLU A 90 14.55 -23.22 11.47
CA GLU A 90 15.87 -22.98 10.87
C GLU A 90 15.93 -21.73 9.97
N ARG A 91 14.77 -21.20 9.57
CA ARG A 91 14.65 -20.01 8.73
C ARG A 91 15.02 -18.77 9.54
N LEU A 92 15.79 -17.84 8.97
CA LEU A 92 16.20 -16.61 9.67
C LEU A 92 15.02 -15.87 10.34
N SER A 93 15.27 -15.21 11.45
CA SER A 93 14.38 -14.16 11.96
C SER A 93 14.53 -12.87 11.14
N ILE A 94 13.54 -11.97 11.27
CA ILE A 94 13.61 -10.64 10.64
C ILE A 94 14.82 -9.83 11.13
N THR A 95 15.19 -9.97 12.41
CA THR A 95 16.32 -9.26 13.02
C THR A 95 17.65 -9.72 12.41
N GLU A 96 17.86 -11.02 12.26
CA GLU A 96 19.08 -11.57 11.65
C GLU A 96 19.19 -11.20 10.16
N LEU A 97 18.07 -11.29 9.42
CA LEU A 97 18.00 -10.86 8.03
C LEU A 97 18.34 -9.38 7.85
N VAL A 98 17.80 -8.50 8.71
CA VAL A 98 18.11 -7.07 8.69
C VAL A 98 19.57 -6.79 9.04
N ASN A 99 20.14 -7.48 10.03
CA ASN A 99 21.55 -7.32 10.40
C ASN A 99 22.48 -7.70 9.25
N GLN A 100 22.29 -8.87 8.63
CA GLN A 100 23.10 -9.31 7.49
C GLN A 100 22.96 -8.37 6.28
N LEU A 101 21.75 -7.86 6.00
CA LEU A 101 21.55 -6.86 4.95
C LEU A 101 22.25 -5.52 5.26
N GLN A 102 22.32 -5.10 6.52
CA GLN A 102 23.07 -3.90 6.94
C GLN A 102 24.57 -4.09 6.80
N GLU A 103 25.12 -5.26 7.13
CA GLU A 103 26.53 -5.60 6.92
C GLU A 103 26.88 -5.58 5.42
N ILE A 104 26.04 -6.17 4.57
CA ILE A 104 26.23 -6.13 3.10
C ILE A 104 26.14 -4.71 2.56
N ALA A 105 25.22 -3.89 3.07
CA ALA A 105 25.08 -2.49 2.67
C ALA A 105 26.32 -1.67 3.08
N ALA A 106 26.82 -1.84 4.30
CA ALA A 106 28.04 -1.22 4.78
C ALA A 106 29.27 -1.64 3.96
N ALA A 107 29.43 -2.94 3.70
CA ALA A 107 30.53 -3.47 2.87
C ALA A 107 30.50 -2.97 1.42
N ARG A 108 29.33 -2.56 0.91
CA ARG A 108 29.15 -1.96 -0.43
C ARG A 108 29.04 -0.43 -0.42
N ASN A 109 29.23 0.21 0.73
CA ASN A 109 29.07 1.65 0.94
C ASN A 109 27.69 2.19 0.47
N VAL A 110 26.64 1.38 0.61
CA VAL A 110 25.25 1.74 0.28
C VAL A 110 24.52 2.16 1.55
N ASN A 111 23.86 3.31 1.52
CA ASN A 111 22.96 3.73 2.59
C ASN A 111 21.55 3.14 2.34
N PRO A 112 21.07 2.16 3.12
CA PRO A 112 19.73 1.57 2.92
C PRO A 112 18.58 2.53 3.27
N LYS A 113 18.87 3.73 3.77
CA LYS A 113 17.89 4.78 4.10
C LYS A 113 17.89 5.94 3.10
N SER A 114 18.78 5.98 2.12
CA SER A 114 18.75 7.04 1.08
C SER A 114 17.64 6.76 0.04
N PRO A 115 17.12 7.80 -0.64
CA PRO A 115 16.23 7.63 -1.77
C PRO A 115 16.82 6.72 -2.85
N ILE A 116 15.99 5.82 -3.42
CA ILE A 116 16.41 4.92 -4.51
C ILE A 116 16.87 5.72 -5.75
N THR A 117 16.38 6.94 -5.95
CA THR A 117 16.79 7.84 -7.03
C THR A 117 18.29 8.13 -7.02
N GLU A 118 18.87 8.41 -5.85
CA GLU A 118 20.31 8.69 -5.71
C GLU A 118 21.16 7.46 -6.10
N LEU A 119 20.67 6.26 -5.82
CA LEU A 119 21.32 5.00 -6.22
C LEU A 119 21.17 4.71 -7.73
N LEU A 120 20.11 5.19 -8.38
CA LEU A 120 19.93 5.05 -9.83
C LEU A 120 20.82 6.02 -10.61
N GLU A 121 21.01 7.24 -10.08
CA GLU A 121 21.93 8.25 -10.62
C GLU A 121 23.39 7.77 -10.54
N GLN A 122 23.82 7.25 -9.38
CA GLN A 122 25.17 6.70 -9.19
C GLN A 122 25.48 5.49 -10.09
N ASN A 123 24.45 4.74 -10.51
CA ASN A 123 24.60 3.59 -11.42
C ASN A 123 24.38 3.95 -12.91
N GLY A 124 24.40 5.23 -13.27
CA GLY A 124 24.44 5.69 -14.66
C GLY A 124 23.12 5.63 -15.44
N GLY A 125 21.98 5.74 -14.75
CA GLY A 125 20.64 5.62 -15.35
C GLY A 125 20.20 6.81 -16.22
N TYR A 126 20.71 6.94 -17.45
CA TYR A 126 20.09 7.78 -18.50
C TYR A 126 19.30 6.94 -19.50
N GLY A 127 17.97 7.11 -19.51
CA GLY A 127 17.11 6.61 -20.57
C GLY A 127 17.14 7.54 -21.80
N ASN A 128 17.45 6.98 -22.97
CA ASN A 128 17.21 7.50 -24.33
C ASN A 128 16.95 9.02 -24.48
N ALA A 129 18.03 9.81 -24.65
CA ALA A 129 17.93 11.14 -25.23
C ALA A 129 18.09 11.07 -26.77
N VAL A 130 17.14 11.65 -27.50
CA VAL A 130 17.17 11.75 -28.97
C VAL A 130 18.25 12.76 -29.41
N PRO A 131 19.17 12.41 -30.32
CA PRO A 131 20.21 13.34 -30.76
C PRO A 131 19.64 14.42 -31.69
N SER A 132 19.77 15.69 -31.29
CA SER A 132 19.49 16.84 -32.15
C SER A 132 20.61 17.10 -33.17
N ARG A 133 20.26 17.74 -34.29
CA ARG A 133 21.14 17.94 -35.45
C ARG A 133 22.16 19.09 -35.30
N GLY A 134 23.42 18.77 -35.60
CA GLY A 134 24.40 19.62 -36.31
C GLY A 134 25.31 20.54 -35.46
N PRO A 135 26.37 21.15 -36.06
CA PRO A 135 26.83 21.03 -37.46
C PRO A 135 28.29 20.52 -37.67
N THR A 136 28.55 20.16 -38.93
CA THR A 136 29.83 19.96 -39.71
C THR A 136 31.03 20.88 -39.38
N LEU A 137 32.34 20.63 -39.61
CA LEU A 137 33.21 19.89 -40.61
C LEU A 137 34.65 19.68 -39.96
N PRO A 138 35.75 19.28 -40.64
CA PRO A 138 36.01 18.18 -41.61
C PRO A 138 37.28 17.32 -41.34
N GLY A 139 37.41 16.19 -42.04
CA GLY A 139 38.69 15.49 -42.33
C GLY A 139 39.05 14.31 -41.42
N GLY A 140 39.52 13.16 -41.92
CA GLY A 140 39.70 12.70 -43.31
C GLY A 140 40.19 11.23 -43.38
N SER A 141 40.11 10.61 -44.55
CA SER A 141 40.72 9.30 -44.94
C SER A 141 40.25 8.04 -44.17
N SER A 142 39.50 7.09 -44.75
CA SER A 142 39.91 6.02 -45.70
C SER A 142 41.07 5.13 -45.19
N SER A 143 41.03 3.79 -45.20
CA SER A 143 40.08 2.82 -45.80
C SER A 143 40.41 1.35 -45.42
N GLY A 144 39.41 0.47 -45.44
CA GLY A 144 39.58 -1.01 -45.50
C GLY A 144 39.81 -1.72 -44.14
N GLY A 145 39.39 -2.97 -43.95
CA GLY A 145 38.55 -3.83 -44.80
C GLY A 145 38.38 -5.24 -44.22
N TYR A 146 37.18 -5.81 -44.41
CA TYR A 146 36.79 -7.24 -44.40
C TYR A 146 37.20 -8.22 -43.27
N SER A 147 36.18 -8.95 -42.80
CA SER A 147 36.15 -10.39 -42.43
C SER A 147 37.28 -11.00 -41.57
N GLY A 148 37.02 -11.71 -40.48
CA GLY A 148 35.86 -12.57 -40.18
C GLY A 148 36.30 -14.04 -40.16
N GLY A 149 36.16 -14.72 -39.02
CA GLY A 149 36.57 -16.12 -38.87
C GLY A 149 36.64 -16.57 -37.42
N LEU A 150 35.80 -17.55 -37.05
CA LEU A 150 35.85 -18.28 -35.78
C LEU A 150 36.79 -19.49 -35.91
N ALA A 151 37.49 -19.83 -34.84
CA ALA A 151 38.15 -21.14 -34.66
C ALA A 151 38.09 -21.57 -33.18
N LEU A 152 38.06 -22.88 -32.93
CA LEU A 152 37.77 -23.51 -31.64
C LEU A 152 39.00 -24.10 -30.95
N ALA A 153 38.94 -24.14 -29.61
CA ALA A 153 39.51 -25.16 -28.71
C ALA A 153 41.07 -25.30 -28.68
N GLU A 154 41.75 -26.02 -27.78
CA GLU A 154 41.36 -27.03 -26.77
C GLU A 154 42.09 -26.87 -25.40
N TYR A 155 41.56 -27.60 -24.42
CA TYR A 155 42.12 -28.03 -23.11
C TYR A 155 43.62 -28.38 -23.05
N ASP A 156 44.26 -28.18 -21.88
CA ASP A 156 44.63 -29.32 -20.98
C ASP A 156 44.96 -28.92 -19.51
N GLN A 157 45.02 -29.91 -18.61
CA GLN A 157 45.33 -29.89 -17.15
C GLN A 157 46.56 -30.82 -16.88
N PRO A 158 46.88 -31.31 -15.66
CA PRO A 158 47.01 -30.72 -14.30
C PRO A 158 48.45 -30.93 -13.69
N TYR A 159 48.72 -30.54 -12.41
CA TYR A 159 49.29 -31.39 -11.32
C TYR A 159 49.79 -30.63 -10.04
N GLY A 160 49.59 -31.24 -8.84
CA GLY A 160 50.21 -30.91 -7.52
C GLY A 160 49.51 -29.80 -6.69
N GLY A 161 49.47 -29.73 -5.34
CA GLY A 161 50.06 -30.51 -4.22
C GLY A 161 50.78 -29.54 -3.22
N LEU A 162 50.66 -29.58 -1.88
CA LEU A 162 49.97 -30.47 -0.90
C LEU A 162 49.61 -29.65 0.40
N LEU A 163 49.27 -30.32 1.52
CA LEU A 163 48.91 -29.80 2.87
C LEU A 163 50.11 -29.29 3.72
N ASP A 164 49.88 -28.47 4.76
CA ASP A 164 49.85 -28.88 6.20
C ASP A 164 49.95 -27.71 7.27
N ILE A 165 49.68 -28.03 8.55
CA ILE A 165 50.06 -27.38 9.84
C ILE A 165 49.11 -26.35 10.53
N LEU A 166 48.10 -26.87 11.23
CA LEU A 166 47.92 -26.90 12.71
C LEU A 166 48.38 -25.75 13.68
N ARG A 167 47.43 -25.37 14.57
CA ARG A 167 47.53 -25.30 16.07
C ARG A 167 47.73 -23.94 16.81
N GLY A 168 46.65 -23.53 17.51
CA GLY A 168 46.71 -23.01 18.90
C GLY A 168 46.71 -21.49 19.13
N GLY A 169 45.89 -20.99 20.08
CA GLY A 169 45.90 -19.59 20.50
C GLY A 169 44.62 -19.10 21.21
N THR A 170 44.34 -19.59 22.42
CA THR A 170 43.23 -19.09 23.27
C THR A 170 43.67 -18.00 24.25
N GLU A 171 42.72 -17.14 24.61
CA GLU A 171 42.73 -16.15 25.71
C GLU A 171 43.57 -14.87 25.57
N ARG A 172 42.88 -13.72 25.41
CA ARG A 172 42.59 -12.78 26.52
C ARG A 172 41.83 -11.54 26.02
N LEU A 173 40.80 -11.13 26.78
CA LEU A 173 40.41 -9.73 27.14
C LEU A 173 38.90 -9.61 27.49
N PHE A 174 38.44 -10.36 28.49
CA PHE A 174 37.17 -10.06 29.18
C PHE A 174 37.41 -9.11 30.36
N THR A 175 37.25 -7.79 30.15
CA THR A 175 37.03 -6.82 31.23
C THR A 175 36.25 -5.59 30.73
N ASN A 176 34.91 -5.67 30.74
CA ASN A 176 33.96 -4.56 31.01
C ASN A 176 32.48 -4.92 30.73
N ILE A 177 32.04 -6.11 31.16
CA ILE A 177 30.59 -6.40 31.30
C ILE A 177 30.25 -6.38 32.80
N LYS A 178 29.89 -5.19 33.29
CA LYS A 178 29.15 -5.05 34.57
C LYS A 178 28.22 -3.85 34.63
N ASP A 179 28.50 -2.75 33.91
CA ASP A 179 27.63 -1.55 33.89
C ASP A 179 26.58 -1.53 32.77
N THR A 180 26.70 -2.36 31.74
CA THR A 180 25.67 -2.48 30.68
C THR A 180 24.44 -3.26 31.15
N SER A 181 24.63 -4.21 32.08
CA SER A 181 23.58 -5.13 32.54
C SER A 181 22.38 -4.41 33.17
N SER A 182 22.60 -3.32 33.91
CA SER A 182 21.54 -2.56 34.58
C SER A 182 20.58 -1.86 33.61
N LYS A 183 21.02 -1.53 32.39
CA LYS A 183 20.18 -0.91 31.35
C LYS A 183 19.52 -1.95 30.43
N VAL A 184 20.07 -3.16 30.33
CA VAL A 184 19.48 -4.26 29.54
C VAL A 184 18.47 -5.08 30.35
N ILE A 185 18.66 -5.23 31.67
CA ILE A 185 17.66 -5.92 32.53
C ILE A 185 16.31 -5.18 32.51
N GLN A 186 16.30 -3.85 32.39
CA GLN A 186 15.07 -3.06 32.28
C GLN A 186 14.41 -3.13 30.88
N SER A 187 15.11 -3.62 29.85
CA SER A 187 14.51 -3.95 28.54
C SER A 187 14.12 -5.42 28.39
N VAL A 188 14.55 -6.31 29.29
CA VAL A 188 14.24 -7.76 29.25
C VAL A 188 13.10 -8.13 30.22
N ALA A 189 12.73 -7.25 31.14
CA ALA A 189 11.59 -7.42 32.06
C ALA A 189 10.19 -7.25 31.42
N ASN A 190 10.08 -7.01 30.10
CA ASN A 190 8.80 -6.75 29.42
C ASN A 190 8.19 -7.96 28.68
N TYR A 191 8.81 -9.15 28.70
CA TYR A 191 8.25 -10.38 28.11
C TYR A 191 7.10 -11.01 28.92
N ALA A 192 6.16 -10.18 29.40
CA ALA A 192 5.02 -10.59 30.24
C ALA A 192 3.74 -9.75 30.06
N LYS A 193 3.55 -9.09 28.90
CA LYS A 193 2.24 -8.66 28.35
C LYS A 193 2.41 -8.38 26.86
N GLY A 194 1.41 -8.72 26.03
CA GLY A 194 1.47 -8.49 24.58
C GLY A 194 1.54 -6.99 24.26
N ASP A 195 2.46 -6.60 23.37
CA ASP A 195 2.58 -5.22 22.91
C ASP A 195 1.32 -4.78 22.17
N LEU A 196 0.74 -3.67 22.62
CA LEU A 196 -0.41 -3.04 22.00
C LEU A 196 0.02 -2.27 20.76
N ASP A 197 -0.70 -2.45 19.66
CA ASP A 197 -0.57 -1.61 18.46
C ASP A 197 -1.14 -0.21 18.74
N ILE A 198 -0.31 0.64 19.35
CA ILE A 198 -0.57 2.06 19.63
C ILE A 198 0.68 2.88 19.29
N SER A 199 0.60 3.73 18.27
CA SER A 199 1.69 4.59 17.82
C SER A 199 1.42 6.06 18.16
N TYR A 200 2.39 6.76 18.75
CA TYR A 200 2.29 8.20 19.00
C TYR A 200 2.80 8.97 17.79
N ILE A 201 1.88 9.57 17.03
CA ILE A 201 2.19 10.43 15.88
C ILE A 201 2.79 11.75 16.37
N THR A 202 2.23 12.29 17.46
CA THR A 202 2.83 13.37 18.26
C THR A 202 2.73 13.00 19.74
N SER A 203 3.29 13.81 20.64
CA SER A 203 3.14 13.63 22.09
C SER A 203 1.68 13.65 22.58
N ARG A 204 0.75 14.21 21.77
CA ARG A 204 -0.66 14.41 22.13
C ARG A 204 -1.65 13.74 21.17
N ILE A 205 -1.17 13.02 20.16
CA ILE A 205 -1.98 12.30 19.18
C ILE A 205 -1.44 10.88 19.05
N ALA A 206 -2.23 9.91 19.50
CA ALA A 206 -1.97 8.49 19.34
C ALA A 206 -2.91 7.88 18.31
N VAL A 207 -2.45 6.84 17.61
CA VAL A 207 -3.23 6.04 16.67
C VAL A 207 -3.11 4.57 17.04
N MET A 208 -4.21 3.82 16.93
CA MET A 208 -4.23 2.38 17.22
C MET A 208 -5.12 1.60 16.22
N SER A 209 -4.98 0.27 16.20
CA SER A 209 -5.99 -0.62 15.60
C SER A 209 -7.20 -0.81 16.52
N PHE A 210 -8.25 -1.46 15.99
CA PHE A 210 -9.52 -1.62 16.69
C PHE A 210 -9.37 -2.36 18.03
N PRO A 211 -9.83 -1.78 19.16
CA PRO A 211 -9.82 -2.46 20.45
C PRO A 211 -10.92 -3.53 20.49
N ALA A 212 -10.51 -4.79 20.42
CA ALA A 212 -11.39 -5.95 20.31
C ALA A 212 -11.76 -6.56 21.66
N GLU A 213 -12.93 -7.23 21.69
CA GLU A 213 -13.41 -8.07 22.78
C GLU A 213 -13.47 -9.54 22.32
N GLY A 214 -13.36 -10.47 23.28
CA GLY A 214 -13.48 -11.91 23.02
C GLY A 214 -12.36 -12.46 22.12
N VAL A 215 -12.68 -13.47 21.31
CA VAL A 215 -11.69 -14.22 20.51
C VAL A 215 -10.94 -13.33 19.50
N GLU A 216 -11.54 -12.22 19.03
CA GLU A 216 -10.83 -11.27 18.16
C GLU A 216 -9.62 -10.60 18.84
N SER A 217 -9.55 -10.56 20.17
CA SER A 217 -8.39 -9.99 20.89
C SER A 217 -7.15 -10.90 20.90
N ALA A 218 -7.21 -12.09 20.29
CA ALA A 218 -6.02 -12.92 20.07
C ALA A 218 -5.16 -12.41 18.90
N ILE A 219 -5.73 -11.59 18.01
CA ILE A 219 -5.11 -11.08 16.78
C ILE A 219 -5.22 -9.55 16.63
N LYS A 220 -5.72 -8.86 17.66
CA LYS A 220 -5.91 -7.41 17.74
C LYS A 220 -5.73 -6.95 19.18
N ASN A 221 -5.53 -5.65 19.37
CA ASN A 221 -5.55 -4.98 20.67
C ASN A 221 -6.73 -5.44 21.55
N ASN A 222 -6.45 -6.01 22.73
CA ASN A 222 -7.49 -6.28 23.72
C ASN A 222 -7.97 -4.97 24.35
N ILE A 223 -9.30 -4.75 24.40
CA ILE A 223 -9.88 -3.50 24.88
C ILE A 223 -9.52 -3.15 26.34
N GLU A 224 -9.39 -4.14 27.23
CA GLU A 224 -9.01 -3.90 28.62
C GLU A 224 -7.53 -3.58 28.74
N ASP A 225 -6.66 -4.19 27.95
CA ASP A 225 -5.23 -3.83 27.94
C ASP A 225 -5.02 -2.42 27.38
N VAL A 226 -5.73 -2.05 26.30
CA VAL A 226 -5.76 -0.65 25.79
C VAL A 226 -6.23 0.31 26.87
N ARG A 227 -7.32 -0.01 27.57
CA ARG A 227 -7.82 0.80 28.68
C ARG A 227 -6.79 0.94 29.78
N LEU A 228 -6.22 -0.16 30.29
CA LEU A 228 -5.24 -0.15 31.37
C LEU A 228 -4.00 0.67 30.99
N PHE A 229 -3.54 0.56 29.73
CA PHE A 229 -2.46 1.37 29.20
C PHE A 229 -2.79 2.87 29.16
N LEU A 230 -3.98 3.24 28.67
CA LEU A 230 -4.40 4.65 28.58
C LEU A 230 -4.72 5.25 29.96
N ASP A 231 -5.34 4.49 30.87
CA ASP A 231 -5.63 4.90 32.24
C ASP A 231 -4.35 5.08 33.07
N SER A 232 -3.35 4.21 32.85
CA SER A 232 -2.02 4.33 33.48
C SER A 232 -1.21 5.52 32.94
N LYS A 233 -1.20 5.71 31.61
CA LYS A 233 -0.33 6.70 30.96
C LYS A 233 -0.93 8.10 30.91
N HIS A 234 -2.25 8.21 30.78
CA HIS A 234 -3.00 9.48 30.63
C HIS A 234 -4.23 9.54 31.54
N PRO A 235 -4.09 9.34 32.87
CA PRO A 235 -5.23 9.27 33.80
C PRO A 235 -6.11 10.52 33.68
N GLY A 236 -7.38 10.34 33.30
CA GLY A 236 -8.34 11.43 33.09
C GLY A 236 -8.17 12.24 31.79
N HIS A 237 -7.04 12.10 31.09
CA HIS A 237 -6.58 13.03 30.04
C HIS A 237 -6.59 12.46 28.61
N TYR A 238 -7.32 11.38 28.32
CA TYR A 238 -7.48 10.89 26.93
C TYR A 238 -8.94 10.85 26.46
N ALA A 239 -9.16 11.14 25.18
CA ALA A 239 -10.44 10.91 24.49
C ALA A 239 -10.19 10.04 23.25
N VAL A 240 -11.09 9.09 23.01
CA VAL A 240 -11.00 8.10 21.92
C VAL A 240 -11.91 8.52 20.76
N TYR A 241 -11.42 8.38 19.54
CA TYR A 241 -12.14 8.71 18.30
C TYR A 241 -12.25 7.44 17.47
N ASN A 242 -13.43 6.82 17.48
CA ASN A 242 -13.71 5.61 16.73
C ASN A 242 -14.19 5.97 15.32
N LEU A 243 -13.29 5.82 14.35
CA LEU A 243 -13.59 6.07 12.94
C LEU A 243 -14.29 4.89 12.27
N SER A 244 -14.37 3.72 12.92
CA SER A 244 -14.94 2.52 12.31
C SER A 244 -16.48 2.48 12.43
N PRO A 245 -17.18 1.69 11.61
CA PRO A 245 -18.62 1.47 11.75
C PRO A 245 -18.96 0.45 12.86
N ARG A 246 -17.95 -0.19 13.47
CA ARG A 246 -18.13 -1.09 14.62
C ARG A 246 -18.01 -0.28 15.90
N THR A 247 -19.00 -0.39 16.79
CA THR A 247 -18.99 0.25 18.10
C THR A 247 -18.62 -0.74 19.20
N TYR A 248 -18.26 -0.23 20.38
CA TYR A 248 -18.10 -1.00 21.62
C TYR A 248 -18.66 -0.20 22.80
N ARG A 249 -18.65 -0.75 24.02
CA ARG A 249 -19.19 -0.05 25.19
C ARG A 249 -18.28 1.13 25.58
N SER A 250 -18.72 2.36 25.31
CA SER A 250 -17.97 3.59 25.62
C SER A 250 -17.57 3.75 27.10
N ALA A 251 -18.32 3.12 28.01
CA ALA A 251 -17.99 3.02 29.44
C ALA A 251 -16.60 2.42 29.73
N LYS A 252 -16.04 1.60 28.82
CA LYS A 252 -14.67 1.07 28.92
C LYS A 252 -13.62 2.19 28.95
N PHE A 253 -13.88 3.30 28.25
CA PHE A 253 -13.02 4.48 28.18
C PHE A 253 -13.67 5.69 28.86
N HIS A 254 -14.33 5.46 30.00
CA HIS A 254 -14.95 6.49 30.85
C HIS A 254 -15.97 7.37 30.11
N ASN A 255 -16.67 6.79 29.12
CA ASN A 255 -17.59 7.48 28.20
C ASN A 255 -16.95 8.58 27.34
N ARG A 256 -15.61 8.66 27.26
CA ARG A 256 -14.86 9.61 26.42
C ARG A 256 -14.59 9.04 25.02
N VAL A 257 -15.63 8.53 24.35
CA VAL A 257 -15.55 7.94 23.00
C VAL A 257 -16.44 8.73 22.04
N SER A 258 -15.85 9.23 20.95
CA SER A 258 -16.56 9.84 19.83
C SER A 258 -16.74 8.81 18.71
N GLU A 259 -17.98 8.34 18.55
CA GLU A 259 -18.36 7.39 17.49
C GLU A 259 -18.57 8.15 16.17
N CYS A 260 -17.71 7.89 15.16
CA CYS A 260 -17.71 8.64 13.89
C CYS A 260 -18.28 7.81 12.71
N GLY A 261 -18.24 6.48 12.80
CA GLY A 261 -19.00 5.58 11.92
C GLY A 261 -18.58 5.53 10.45
N TRP A 262 -17.35 5.86 10.08
CA TRP A 262 -16.96 6.01 8.67
C TRP A 262 -16.94 4.67 7.91
N ALA A 263 -17.50 4.68 6.70
CA ALA A 263 -17.48 3.52 5.80
C ALA A 263 -16.04 3.13 5.40
N ALA A 264 -15.74 1.83 5.46
CA ALA A 264 -14.46 1.31 5.00
C ALA A 264 -14.30 1.50 3.48
N ARG A 265 -13.08 1.79 3.02
CA ARG A 265 -12.74 1.95 1.59
C ARG A 265 -13.54 3.06 0.88
N ARG A 266 -13.82 4.16 1.58
CA ARG A 266 -14.32 5.43 1.07
C ARG A 266 -13.67 6.59 1.83
N ALA A 267 -13.62 7.79 1.24
CA ALA A 267 -13.35 9.02 1.98
C ALA A 267 -14.55 9.37 2.86
N PRO A 268 -14.31 9.90 4.08
CA PRO A 268 -15.39 10.32 4.97
C PRO A 268 -16.08 11.58 4.42
N ASN A 269 -17.34 11.77 4.77
CA ASN A 269 -18.04 13.03 4.53
C ASN A 269 -17.23 14.23 5.09
N LEU A 270 -17.07 15.30 4.31
CA LEU A 270 -16.23 16.45 4.66
C LEU A 270 -16.71 17.16 5.93
N ARG A 271 -18.02 17.27 6.15
CA ARG A 271 -18.58 17.81 7.42
C ARG A 271 -18.24 16.90 8.61
N SER A 272 -18.24 15.57 8.42
CA SER A 272 -17.81 14.62 9.45
C SER A 272 -16.33 14.77 9.76
N LEU A 273 -15.48 14.83 8.73
CA LEU A 273 -14.03 15.06 8.84
C LEU A 273 -13.71 16.37 9.60
N TYR A 274 -14.32 17.48 9.19
CA TYR A 274 -14.19 18.77 9.86
C TYR A 274 -14.68 18.73 11.31
N SER A 275 -15.80 18.05 11.59
CA SER A 275 -16.34 17.91 12.94
C SER A 275 -15.37 17.15 13.86
N VAL A 276 -14.76 16.06 13.37
CA VAL A 276 -13.71 15.30 14.09
C VAL A 276 -12.51 16.20 14.38
N CYS A 277 -11.98 16.92 13.38
CA CYS A 277 -10.83 17.81 13.58
C CYS A 277 -11.13 18.91 14.61
N ARG A 278 -12.32 19.53 14.55
CA ARG A 278 -12.78 20.55 15.50
C ARG A 278 -12.96 19.98 16.91
N ASN A 279 -13.47 18.75 17.06
CA ASN A 279 -13.65 18.10 18.35
C ASN A 279 -12.30 17.77 18.99
N MET A 280 -11.37 17.17 18.23
CA MET A 280 -9.97 16.95 18.64
C MET A 280 -9.30 18.25 19.09
N HIS A 281 -9.44 19.33 18.32
CA HIS A 281 -8.88 20.64 18.67
C HIS A 281 -9.47 21.19 19.98
N SER A 282 -10.78 21.06 20.17
CA SER A 282 -11.47 21.49 21.40
C SER A 282 -10.98 20.72 22.62
N TRP A 283 -10.89 19.38 22.53
CA TRP A 283 -10.37 18.53 23.60
C TRP A 283 -8.92 18.86 23.98
N LEU A 284 -8.04 19.03 22.98
CA LEU A 284 -6.63 19.35 23.21
C LEU A 284 -6.39 20.77 23.73
N ARG A 285 -7.36 21.68 23.60
CA ARG A 285 -7.31 23.03 24.17
C ARG A 285 -7.80 23.14 25.61
N GLN A 286 -8.51 22.15 26.14
CA GLN A 286 -9.02 22.19 27.52
C GLN A 286 -7.92 21.99 28.58
N ASP A 287 -6.93 21.13 28.30
CA ASP A 287 -5.76 20.89 29.14
C ASP A 287 -4.55 20.58 28.25
N HIS A 288 -3.35 21.00 28.65
CA HIS A 288 -2.10 20.71 27.94
C HIS A 288 -1.69 19.22 28.01
N LYS A 289 -2.20 18.48 29.00
CA LYS A 289 -2.02 17.03 29.17
C LYS A 289 -2.95 16.21 28.29
N ASN A 290 -4.03 16.80 27.76
CA ASN A 290 -5.02 16.03 27.01
C ASN A 290 -4.41 15.39 25.75
N VAL A 291 -4.85 14.16 25.45
CA VAL A 291 -4.42 13.34 24.31
C VAL A 291 -5.63 12.88 23.51
N CYS A 292 -5.52 12.91 22.19
CA CYS A 292 -6.47 12.26 21.27
C CYS A 292 -5.96 10.86 20.90
N VAL A 293 -6.80 9.85 21.03
CA VAL A 293 -6.52 8.47 20.60
C VAL A 293 -7.45 8.13 19.44
N VAL A 294 -6.91 8.05 18.22
CA VAL A 294 -7.69 7.82 17.00
C VAL A 294 -7.55 6.36 16.58
N HIS A 295 -8.65 5.70 16.19
CA HIS A 295 -8.57 4.36 15.62
C HIS A 295 -9.60 4.12 14.53
N CYS A 296 -9.29 3.16 13.66
CA CYS A 296 -10.26 2.55 12.75
C CYS A 296 -10.24 1.02 12.95
N MET A 297 -10.36 0.23 11.88
CA MET A 297 -10.26 -1.23 11.95
C MET A 297 -8.83 -1.72 12.17
N ASP A 298 -7.86 -1.12 11.46
CA ASP A 298 -6.44 -1.49 11.39
C ASP A 298 -5.50 -0.33 11.79
N GLY A 299 -6.05 0.85 12.09
CA GLY A 299 -5.29 2.07 12.37
C GLY A 299 -4.52 2.62 11.15
N ARG A 300 -4.91 2.28 9.91
CA ARG A 300 -4.24 2.73 8.67
C ARG A 300 -5.03 3.85 7.97
N ALA A 301 -5.54 3.63 6.77
CA ALA A 301 -6.04 4.67 5.86
C ALA A 301 -7.00 5.69 6.51
N ALA A 302 -8.06 5.24 7.20
CA ALA A 302 -9.02 6.15 7.83
C ALA A 302 -8.40 6.96 8.99
N SER A 303 -7.54 6.32 9.80
CA SER A 303 -6.80 7.02 10.87
C SER A 303 -5.82 8.05 10.32
N ALA A 304 -5.17 7.74 9.20
CA ALA A 304 -4.33 8.70 8.48
C ALA A 304 -5.15 9.88 7.94
N VAL A 305 -6.31 9.66 7.33
CA VAL A 305 -7.18 10.76 6.89
C VAL A 305 -7.57 11.68 8.04
N ALA A 306 -8.03 11.14 9.17
CA ALA A 306 -8.39 11.95 10.34
C ALA A 306 -7.20 12.72 10.92
N VAL A 307 -6.07 12.05 11.16
CA VAL A 307 -4.89 12.65 11.79
C VAL A 307 -4.20 13.64 10.86
N CYS A 308 -3.99 13.32 9.58
CA CYS A 308 -3.38 14.24 8.62
C CYS A 308 -4.25 15.48 8.43
N SER A 309 -5.57 15.31 8.27
CA SER A 309 -6.50 16.45 8.19
C SER A 309 -6.49 17.29 9.47
N PHE A 310 -6.36 16.67 10.65
CA PHE A 310 -6.24 17.41 11.91
C PHE A 310 -4.94 18.23 11.99
N LEU A 311 -3.81 17.68 11.52
CA LEU A 311 -2.53 18.40 11.52
C LEU A 311 -2.54 19.56 10.52
N CYS A 312 -3.19 19.39 9.36
CA CYS A 312 -3.45 20.47 8.41
C CYS A 312 -4.43 21.51 8.98
N PHE A 313 -5.51 21.09 9.66
CA PHE A 313 -6.45 21.96 10.37
C PHE A 313 -5.77 22.83 11.43
N CYS A 314 -4.76 22.28 12.12
CA CYS A 314 -3.91 23.03 13.06
C CYS A 314 -2.79 23.85 12.38
N ARG A 315 -2.76 23.93 11.03
CA ARG A 315 -1.73 24.59 10.22
C ARG A 315 -0.29 24.11 10.49
N LEU A 316 -0.10 22.87 10.97
CA LEU A 316 1.23 22.28 11.11
C LEU A 316 1.83 21.89 9.74
N PHE A 317 0.97 21.51 8.81
CA PHE A 317 1.31 21.25 7.42
C PHE A 317 0.35 21.99 6.50
N THR A 318 0.86 22.51 5.38
CA THR A 318 0.06 23.15 4.33
C THR A 318 -0.32 22.19 3.20
N THR A 319 0.36 21.04 3.09
CA THR A 319 0.13 20.03 2.05
C THR A 319 -0.23 18.67 2.65
N ALA A 320 -1.08 17.92 1.94
CA ALA A 320 -1.49 16.58 2.37
C ALA A 320 -0.31 15.60 2.37
N GLU A 321 0.61 15.73 1.41
CA GLU A 321 1.81 14.91 1.26
C GLU A 321 2.72 14.99 2.49
N ALA A 322 2.99 16.19 3.01
CA ALA A 322 3.85 16.36 4.18
C ALA A 322 3.23 15.73 5.43
N ALA A 323 1.91 15.90 5.63
CA ALA A 323 1.19 15.28 6.74
C ALA A 323 1.16 13.75 6.64
N VAL A 324 0.92 13.19 5.44
CA VAL A 324 0.89 11.74 5.18
C VAL A 324 2.27 11.11 5.27
N TYR A 325 3.32 11.82 4.83
CA TYR A 325 4.71 11.39 4.98
C TYR A 325 5.09 11.26 6.46
N MET A 326 4.81 12.29 7.28
CA MET A 326 5.08 12.25 8.71
C MET A 326 4.30 11.15 9.43
N PHE A 327 3.01 10.96 9.10
CA PHE A 327 2.21 9.83 9.61
C PHE A 327 2.87 8.49 9.26
N SER A 328 3.33 8.32 8.01
CA SER A 328 3.95 7.09 7.53
C SER A 328 5.26 6.78 8.26
N MET A 329 6.06 7.81 8.59
CA MET A 329 7.29 7.65 9.39
C MET A 329 7.03 7.29 10.85
N LYS A 330 5.88 7.69 11.43
CA LYS A 330 5.55 7.47 12.84
C LYS A 330 4.73 6.20 13.10
N ARG A 331 4.15 5.61 12.07
CA ARG A 331 3.35 4.39 12.15
C ARG A 331 3.72 3.43 11.01
N CYS A 332 3.03 3.53 9.88
CA CYS A 332 3.34 2.78 8.67
C CYS A 332 2.69 3.45 7.45
N PRO A 333 3.14 3.16 6.21
CA PRO A 333 2.46 3.63 5.00
C PRO A 333 0.96 3.27 5.03
N PRO A 334 0.06 4.27 5.06
CA PRO A 334 -1.34 4.02 5.43
C PRO A 334 -2.19 3.43 4.31
N GLY A 335 -1.68 3.37 3.06
CA GLY A 335 -2.42 2.86 1.90
C GLY A 335 -3.64 3.72 1.56
N ILE A 336 -3.56 5.04 1.74
CA ILE A 336 -4.62 5.97 1.37
C ILE A 336 -4.85 5.99 -0.14
N TRP A 337 -6.09 6.21 -0.54
CA TRP A 337 -6.49 6.34 -1.95
C TRP A 337 -6.46 7.80 -2.42
N PRO A 338 -6.45 8.08 -3.73
CA PRO A 338 -6.48 9.46 -4.25
C PRO A 338 -7.64 10.31 -3.69
N SER A 339 -8.84 9.73 -3.54
CA SER A 339 -9.96 10.40 -2.89
C SER A 339 -9.75 10.69 -1.39
N HIS A 340 -8.97 9.87 -0.68
CA HIS A 340 -8.56 10.17 0.70
C HIS A 340 -7.64 11.38 0.74
N LYS A 341 -6.65 11.44 -0.16
CA LYS A 341 -5.73 12.58 -0.30
C LYS A 341 -6.49 13.86 -0.63
N ARG A 342 -7.41 13.81 -1.60
CA ARG A 342 -8.29 14.91 -2.02
C ARG A 342 -9.10 15.52 -0.87
N TYR A 343 -9.56 14.71 0.08
CA TYR A 343 -10.30 15.20 1.24
C TYR A 343 -9.39 15.80 2.33
N ILE A 344 -8.11 15.42 2.40
CA ILE A 344 -7.09 16.11 3.21
C ILE A 344 -6.75 17.46 2.56
N GLU A 345 -6.64 17.51 1.22
CA GLU A 345 -6.43 18.74 0.45
C GLU A 345 -7.58 19.74 0.64
N TYR A 346 -8.84 19.29 0.55
CA TYR A 346 -10.00 20.11 0.91
C TYR A 346 -9.93 20.69 2.33
N MET A 347 -9.32 19.97 3.28
CA MET A 347 -9.08 20.51 4.63
C MET A 347 -8.00 21.60 4.61
N CYS A 348 -6.89 21.40 3.88
CA CYS A 348 -5.86 22.43 3.68
C CYS A 348 -6.47 23.70 3.07
N ASP A 349 -7.25 23.56 1.99
CA ASP A 349 -7.90 24.66 1.29
C ASP A 349 -8.84 25.46 2.21
N MET A 350 -9.63 24.78 3.04
CA MET A 350 -10.55 25.42 4.00
C MET A 350 -9.87 26.15 5.15
N VAL A 351 -8.61 25.81 5.47
CA VAL A 351 -7.85 26.39 6.59
C VAL A 351 -6.62 27.18 6.16
N ALA A 352 -6.40 27.35 4.86
CA ALA A 352 -5.33 28.15 4.28
C ALA A 352 -5.34 29.60 4.78
N GLU A 353 -4.25 30.33 4.54
CA GLU A 353 -4.15 31.76 4.89
C GLU A 353 -5.25 32.58 4.22
N GLU A 354 -5.50 32.32 2.93
CA GLU A 354 -6.69 32.70 2.19
C GLU A 354 -7.64 31.47 2.08
N PRO A 355 -8.63 31.31 2.98
CA PRO A 355 -9.41 30.08 3.07
C PRO A 355 -10.46 29.97 1.95
N ILE A 356 -10.47 28.83 1.25
CA ILE A 356 -11.50 28.50 0.28
C ILE A 356 -12.78 28.06 1.00
N THR A 357 -13.85 28.83 0.83
CA THR A 357 -15.18 28.47 1.33
C THR A 357 -15.92 27.65 0.27
N PRO A 358 -16.17 26.34 0.48
CA PRO A 358 -16.87 25.51 -0.50
C PRO A 358 -18.31 25.99 -0.70
N HIS A 359 -18.76 26.07 -1.95
CA HIS A 359 -20.10 26.53 -2.25
C HIS A 359 -21.17 25.46 -2.01
N SER A 360 -22.41 25.90 -1.77
CA SER A 360 -23.58 25.03 -1.62
C SER A 360 -24.34 24.75 -2.92
N LYS A 361 -23.90 25.26 -4.08
CA LYS A 361 -24.60 25.05 -5.35
C LYS A 361 -24.63 23.57 -5.77
N PRO A 362 -25.80 23.03 -6.18
CA PRO A 362 -25.90 21.73 -6.84
C PRO A 362 -25.17 21.70 -8.19
N ILE A 363 -24.86 20.49 -8.65
CA ILE A 363 -24.20 20.22 -9.93
C ILE A 363 -25.00 19.16 -10.68
N LEU A 364 -25.42 19.49 -11.89
CA LEU A 364 -25.94 18.53 -12.87
C LEU A 364 -24.76 17.77 -13.48
N VAL A 365 -24.62 16.48 -13.17
CA VAL A 365 -23.69 15.57 -13.82
C VAL A 365 -24.39 14.97 -15.05
N LYS A 366 -24.02 15.46 -16.23
CA LYS A 366 -24.61 15.08 -17.52
C LYS A 366 -24.17 13.68 -17.94
N ALA A 367 -22.87 13.40 -17.90
CA ALA A 367 -22.31 12.10 -18.26
C ALA A 367 -20.95 11.83 -17.59
N VAL A 368 -20.60 10.55 -17.49
CA VAL A 368 -19.23 10.08 -17.23
C VAL A 368 -18.60 9.67 -18.55
N VAL A 369 -17.43 10.24 -18.89
CA VAL A 369 -16.70 9.96 -20.12
C VAL A 369 -15.33 9.38 -19.80
N MET A 370 -15.08 8.14 -20.20
CA MET A 370 -13.81 7.42 -20.05
C MET A 370 -13.06 7.41 -21.37
N THR A 371 -11.82 7.86 -21.38
CA THR A 371 -10.99 7.95 -22.59
C THR A 371 -9.53 7.60 -22.28
N PRO A 372 -8.89 6.67 -23.01
CA PRO A 372 -9.48 5.78 -24.04
C PRO A 372 -10.45 4.74 -23.44
N VAL A 373 -11.09 3.91 -24.28
CA VAL A 373 -11.99 2.84 -23.79
C VAL A 373 -11.22 1.81 -22.95
N PRO A 374 -11.64 1.52 -21.70
CA PRO A 374 -10.96 0.57 -20.84
C PRO A 374 -11.30 -0.89 -21.20
N LEU A 375 -10.37 -1.81 -20.94
CA LEU A 375 -10.28 -3.14 -21.55
C LEU A 375 -10.77 -4.26 -20.61
N PHE A 376 -11.98 -4.12 -20.07
CA PHE A 376 -12.53 -5.04 -19.08
C PHE A 376 -13.18 -6.31 -19.65
N SER A 377 -13.48 -6.35 -20.95
CA SER A 377 -14.07 -7.52 -21.62
C SER A 377 -13.19 -8.78 -21.48
N LYS A 378 -13.79 -9.96 -21.69
CA LYS A 378 -13.04 -11.24 -21.71
C LYS A 378 -11.95 -11.25 -22.79
N GLN A 379 -12.15 -10.52 -23.88
CA GLN A 379 -11.22 -10.39 -25.02
C GLN A 379 -10.24 -9.21 -24.86
N ARG A 380 -10.26 -8.46 -23.75
CA ARG A 380 -9.41 -7.27 -23.52
C ARG A 380 -9.51 -6.20 -24.63
N ASN A 381 -10.68 -6.06 -25.24
CA ASN A 381 -10.91 -5.19 -26.41
C ASN A 381 -12.00 -4.13 -26.21
N GLY A 382 -12.41 -3.87 -24.97
CA GLY A 382 -13.49 -2.95 -24.67
C GLY A 382 -14.14 -3.19 -23.30
N CYS A 383 -15.27 -2.53 -23.06
CA CYS A 383 -16.08 -2.73 -21.85
C CYS A 383 -17.58 -2.48 -22.12
N ARG A 384 -18.42 -3.12 -21.32
CA ARG A 384 -19.84 -2.79 -21.14
C ARG A 384 -20.00 -2.16 -19.76
N PRO A 385 -19.95 -0.82 -19.63
CA PRO A 385 -19.89 -0.16 -18.34
C PRO A 385 -21.27 0.30 -17.86
N PHE A 386 -21.45 0.30 -16.55
CA PHE A 386 -22.53 1.00 -15.85
C PHE A 386 -21.97 1.63 -14.56
N CYS A 387 -22.75 2.49 -13.91
CA CYS A 387 -22.33 3.14 -12.68
C CYS A 387 -23.37 3.10 -11.57
N GLU A 388 -22.88 3.38 -10.36
CA GLU A 388 -23.67 3.77 -9.20
C GLU A 388 -23.17 5.14 -8.73
N VAL A 389 -24.09 6.02 -8.33
CA VAL A 389 -23.74 7.31 -7.73
C VAL A 389 -24.35 7.38 -6.33
N TYR A 390 -23.53 7.84 -5.39
CA TYR A 390 -23.90 8.06 -4.00
C TYR A 390 -23.68 9.53 -3.63
N VAL A 391 -24.54 10.06 -2.77
CA VAL A 391 -24.38 11.36 -2.11
C VAL A 391 -24.32 11.08 -0.61
N GLY A 392 -23.19 11.38 0.03
CA GLY A 392 -22.85 10.81 1.33
C GLY A 392 -22.88 9.28 1.27
N ASP A 393 -23.71 8.67 2.11
CA ASP A 393 -23.87 7.22 2.19
C ASP A 393 -25.05 6.67 1.36
N GLU A 394 -25.94 7.53 0.87
CA GLU A 394 -27.14 7.13 0.11
C GLU A 394 -26.86 6.96 -1.39
N ARG A 395 -27.33 5.85 -1.99
CA ARG A 395 -27.22 5.61 -3.44
C ARG A 395 -28.36 6.33 -4.17
N VAL A 396 -28.06 7.48 -4.76
CA VAL A 396 -29.04 8.32 -5.48
C VAL A 396 -29.40 7.80 -6.87
N THR A 397 -28.52 7.05 -7.55
CA THR A 397 -28.87 6.41 -8.84
C THR A 397 -27.98 5.21 -9.17
N THR A 398 -28.43 4.40 -10.13
CA THR A 398 -27.61 3.44 -10.87
C THR A 398 -28.05 3.37 -12.33
N THR A 399 -27.11 3.22 -13.26
CA THR A 399 -27.36 3.00 -14.69
C THR A 399 -27.36 1.53 -15.08
N SER A 400 -27.35 0.62 -14.09
CA SER A 400 -27.43 -0.82 -14.32
C SER A 400 -28.75 -1.21 -14.98
N GLN A 401 -28.69 -2.03 -16.02
CA GLN A 401 -29.85 -2.53 -16.77
C GLN A 401 -29.69 -4.02 -17.07
N GLU A 402 -30.64 -4.62 -17.79
CA GLU A 402 -30.45 -5.93 -18.41
C GLU A 402 -29.19 -5.94 -19.30
N TYR A 403 -28.46 -7.07 -19.28
CA TYR A 403 -27.14 -7.19 -19.90
C TYR A 403 -27.12 -6.78 -21.38
N ASP A 404 -28.14 -7.19 -22.13
CA ASP A 404 -28.24 -6.95 -23.57
C ASP A 404 -28.71 -5.53 -23.92
N LYS A 405 -29.29 -4.79 -22.96
CA LYS A 405 -29.65 -3.36 -23.09
C LYS A 405 -28.46 -2.43 -22.79
N MET A 406 -27.49 -2.88 -22.01
CA MET A 406 -26.29 -2.09 -21.72
C MET A 406 -25.35 -2.02 -22.92
N ARG A 407 -24.96 -0.80 -23.32
CA ARG A 407 -24.04 -0.54 -24.42
C ARG A 407 -22.66 -1.15 -24.14
N ASP A 408 -22.17 -1.91 -25.11
CA ASP A 408 -20.78 -2.34 -25.20
C ASP A 408 -19.99 -1.28 -25.97
N PHE A 409 -18.78 -0.96 -25.52
CA PHE A 409 -17.84 -0.06 -26.17
C PHE A 409 -16.57 -0.84 -26.52
N LYS A 410 -16.06 -0.65 -27.73
CA LYS A 410 -14.83 -1.25 -28.25
C LYS A 410 -13.71 -0.21 -28.30
N ILE A 411 -12.48 -0.65 -28.52
CA ILE A 411 -11.33 0.24 -28.73
C ILE A 411 -11.61 1.28 -29.84
N GLU A 412 -12.33 0.86 -30.90
CA GLU A 412 -12.70 1.71 -32.05
C GLU A 412 -13.72 2.83 -31.73
N ASP A 413 -14.49 2.75 -30.64
CA ASP A 413 -15.34 3.88 -30.17
C ASP A 413 -14.48 5.06 -29.67
N GLY A 414 -13.21 4.83 -29.33
CA GLY A 414 -12.27 5.82 -28.78
C GLY A 414 -12.56 6.27 -27.34
N LYS A 415 -13.83 6.41 -26.96
CA LYS A 415 -14.30 6.76 -25.61
C LYS A 415 -15.56 5.98 -25.20
N ALA A 416 -15.68 5.68 -23.91
CA ALA A 416 -16.86 5.06 -23.33
C ALA A 416 -17.64 6.09 -22.50
N VAL A 417 -18.94 6.25 -22.80
CA VAL A 417 -19.78 7.32 -22.25
C VAL A 417 -20.98 6.72 -21.52
N ILE A 418 -21.18 7.12 -20.26
CA ILE A 418 -22.35 6.75 -19.45
C ILE A 418 -23.18 8.03 -19.21
N PRO A 419 -24.31 8.21 -19.91
CA PRO A 419 -25.25 9.29 -19.59
C PRO A 419 -25.78 9.14 -18.15
N LEU A 420 -25.90 10.26 -17.44
CA LEU A 420 -26.37 10.31 -16.05
C LEU A 420 -27.58 11.22 -15.89
N GLY A 421 -27.44 12.50 -16.23
CA GLY A 421 -28.53 13.49 -16.09
C GLY A 421 -29.02 13.68 -14.65
N ILE A 422 -28.14 13.60 -13.65
CA ILE A 422 -28.49 13.71 -12.23
C ILE A 422 -27.97 15.01 -11.61
N THR A 423 -28.74 15.61 -10.72
CA THR A 423 -28.27 16.73 -9.88
C THR A 423 -27.79 16.21 -8.53
N VAL A 424 -26.59 16.62 -8.11
CA VAL A 424 -25.94 16.20 -6.85
C VAL A 424 -25.36 17.39 -6.10
N GLN A 425 -25.23 17.28 -4.77
CA GLN A 425 -24.70 18.33 -3.90
C GLN A 425 -23.96 17.70 -2.71
N GLY A 426 -22.82 18.27 -2.31
CA GLY A 426 -22.00 17.80 -1.20
C GLY A 426 -21.02 16.70 -1.61
N ASP A 427 -20.84 15.71 -0.77
CA ASP A 427 -19.90 14.60 -0.95
C ASP A 427 -20.44 13.57 -1.95
N VAL A 428 -19.83 13.50 -3.14
CA VAL A 428 -20.27 12.62 -4.24
C VAL A 428 -19.28 11.48 -4.40
N LEU A 429 -19.80 10.26 -4.53
CA LEU A 429 -19.05 9.05 -4.91
C LEU A 429 -19.65 8.47 -6.19
N ILE A 430 -18.81 8.28 -7.21
CA ILE A 430 -19.17 7.57 -8.44
C ILE A 430 -18.38 6.27 -8.49
N ILE A 431 -19.07 5.14 -8.64
CA ILE A 431 -18.45 3.81 -8.82
C ILE A 431 -18.78 3.32 -10.22
N ILE A 432 -17.76 2.92 -10.98
CA ILE A 432 -17.91 2.35 -12.33
C ILE A 432 -17.69 0.84 -12.29
N TYR A 433 -18.55 0.10 -12.98
CA TYR A 433 -18.52 -1.36 -13.08
C TYR A 433 -18.59 -1.81 -14.53
N HIS A 434 -17.94 -2.93 -14.84
CA HIS A 434 -18.14 -3.68 -16.07
C HIS A 434 -19.17 -4.80 -15.82
N ALA A 435 -20.24 -4.83 -16.60
CA ALA A 435 -21.18 -5.94 -16.64
C ALA A 435 -20.64 -7.09 -17.50
N ARG A 436 -20.68 -8.31 -16.97
CA ARG A 436 -20.20 -9.54 -17.61
C ARG A 436 -21.28 -10.63 -17.51
N SER A 437 -21.66 -11.20 -18.65
CA SER A 437 -22.45 -12.43 -18.67
C SER A 437 -21.58 -13.62 -18.29
N THR A 438 -22.04 -14.43 -17.34
CA THR A 438 -21.42 -15.69 -16.93
C THR A 438 -22.45 -16.82 -17.02
N LEU A 439 -22.05 -17.99 -17.51
CA LEU A 439 -22.95 -19.12 -17.65
C LEU A 439 -23.07 -19.82 -16.28
N GLY A 440 -24.25 -19.79 -15.67
CA GLY A 440 -24.50 -20.43 -14.38
C GLY A 440 -24.61 -21.96 -14.49
N GLY A 441 -24.53 -22.67 -13.36
CA GLY A 441 -24.57 -24.14 -13.29
C GLY A 441 -25.89 -24.81 -13.74
N ARG A 442 -26.86 -24.04 -14.27
CA ARG A 442 -28.11 -24.52 -14.90
C ARG A 442 -28.27 -24.00 -16.34
N LEU A 443 -27.17 -23.66 -17.02
CA LEU A 443 -27.13 -23.02 -18.35
C LEU A 443 -27.84 -21.64 -18.45
N GLN A 444 -28.36 -21.11 -17.34
CA GLN A 444 -28.91 -19.75 -17.27
C GLN A 444 -27.79 -18.72 -17.25
N ALA A 445 -27.93 -17.66 -18.06
CA ALA A 445 -27.03 -16.52 -18.03
C ALA A 445 -27.19 -15.74 -16.70
N LYS A 446 -26.12 -15.65 -15.92
CA LYS A 446 -26.04 -14.85 -14.71
C LYS A 446 -25.19 -13.61 -14.98
N VAL A 447 -25.79 -12.43 -14.83
CA VAL A 447 -25.05 -11.17 -14.88
C VAL A 447 -24.19 -11.05 -13.63
N ALA A 448 -22.90 -10.86 -13.83
CA ALA A 448 -21.93 -10.52 -12.80
C ALA A 448 -21.37 -9.12 -13.10
N SER A 449 -20.98 -8.38 -12.06
CA SER A 449 -20.36 -7.06 -12.19
C SER A 449 -18.95 -7.08 -11.64
N MET A 450 -17.99 -6.53 -12.39
CA MET A 450 -16.62 -6.29 -11.93
C MET A 450 -16.46 -4.80 -11.67
N LYS A 451 -16.02 -4.40 -10.47
CA LYS A 451 -15.68 -2.98 -10.23
C LYS A 451 -14.51 -2.62 -11.14
N MET A 452 -14.66 -1.51 -11.88
CA MET A 452 -13.58 -0.92 -12.66
C MET A 452 -12.80 0.03 -11.78
N PHE A 453 -13.44 1.05 -11.21
CA PHE A 453 -12.82 2.00 -10.30
C PHE A 453 -13.92 2.76 -9.55
N GLN A 454 -13.52 3.64 -8.64
CA GLN A 454 -14.40 4.66 -8.07
C GLN A 454 -13.67 6.00 -7.94
N VAL A 455 -14.42 7.08 -7.73
CA VAL A 455 -13.88 8.41 -7.47
C VAL A 455 -14.81 9.17 -6.54
N GLN A 456 -14.24 9.95 -5.61
CA GLN A 456 -15.00 10.84 -4.72
C GLN A 456 -14.51 12.28 -4.80
N PHE A 457 -15.44 13.21 -4.77
CA PHE A 457 -15.19 14.65 -4.75
C PHE A 457 -16.29 15.35 -3.93
N HIS A 458 -16.11 16.62 -3.59
CA HIS A 458 -17.13 17.42 -2.94
C HIS A 458 -17.57 18.55 -3.87
N THR A 459 -18.87 18.68 -4.17
CA THR A 459 -19.36 19.61 -5.21
C THR A 459 -18.95 21.06 -4.94
N GLY A 460 -18.85 21.47 -3.67
CA GLY A 460 -18.47 22.83 -3.29
C GLY A 460 -17.06 23.27 -3.67
N PHE A 461 -16.18 22.36 -4.09
CA PHE A 461 -14.82 22.66 -4.59
C PHE A 461 -14.72 22.61 -6.12
N VAL A 462 -15.81 22.30 -6.83
CA VAL A 462 -15.85 22.40 -8.29
C VAL A 462 -15.97 23.87 -8.67
N PRO A 463 -15.16 24.42 -9.60
CA PRO A 463 -15.32 25.80 -10.03
C PRO A 463 -16.72 26.07 -10.61
N ARG A 464 -17.33 27.21 -10.27
CA ARG A 464 -18.73 27.52 -10.68
C ARG A 464 -18.95 27.65 -12.19
N ASN A 465 -17.88 27.85 -12.95
CA ASN A 465 -17.87 27.89 -14.41
C ASN A 465 -17.38 26.56 -15.04
N ALA A 466 -17.18 25.51 -14.24
CA ALA A 466 -16.74 24.22 -14.75
C ALA A 466 -17.85 23.56 -15.60
N THR A 467 -17.51 23.27 -16.85
CA THR A 467 -18.27 22.38 -17.73
C THR A 467 -17.75 20.94 -17.68
N THR A 468 -16.61 20.71 -17.04
CA THR A 468 -15.98 19.40 -16.92
C THR A 468 -15.14 19.28 -15.64
N VAL A 469 -15.23 18.15 -14.94
CA VAL A 469 -14.30 17.76 -13.87
C VAL A 469 -13.44 16.60 -14.39
N LYS A 470 -12.12 16.68 -14.27
CA LYS A 470 -11.18 15.70 -14.83
C LYS A 470 -10.47 14.91 -13.73
N PHE A 471 -10.29 13.62 -13.96
CA PHE A 471 -9.53 12.70 -13.12
C PHE A 471 -8.63 11.84 -14.01
N ALA A 472 -7.32 11.92 -13.84
CA ALA A 472 -6.38 10.99 -14.49
C ALA A 472 -6.43 9.61 -13.82
N LYS A 473 -5.83 8.57 -14.41
CA LYS A 473 -5.74 7.21 -13.83
C LYS A 473 -5.23 7.18 -12.38
N TYR A 474 -4.33 8.10 -12.00
CA TYR A 474 -3.78 8.22 -10.64
C TYR A 474 -4.70 8.97 -9.66
N ASP A 475 -5.79 9.57 -10.13
CA ASP A 475 -6.81 10.26 -9.32
C ASP A 475 -7.99 9.34 -8.91
N LEU A 476 -7.97 8.09 -9.37
CA LEU A 476 -9.03 7.10 -9.22
C LEU A 476 -8.70 6.09 -8.11
N ASP A 477 -9.72 5.67 -7.37
CA ASP A 477 -9.59 4.66 -6.33
C ASP A 477 -10.03 3.28 -6.81
N ALA A 478 -9.56 2.24 -6.11
CA ALA A 478 -9.98 0.84 -6.32
C ALA A 478 -9.86 0.35 -7.77
N CYS A 479 -8.86 0.85 -8.50
CA CYS A 479 -8.52 0.35 -9.83
C CYS A 479 -8.13 -1.14 -9.80
N ASP A 480 -8.52 -1.84 -10.84
CA ASP A 480 -8.11 -3.20 -11.19
C ASP A 480 -6.66 -3.18 -11.77
N ILE A 481 -6.18 -4.32 -12.27
CA ILE A 481 -4.82 -4.46 -12.82
C ILE A 481 -4.50 -3.45 -13.94
N GLN A 482 -3.24 -3.02 -14.00
CA GLN A 482 -2.79 -1.85 -14.78
C GLN A 482 -3.12 -1.97 -16.28
N GLU A 483 -3.07 -3.18 -16.82
CA GLU A 483 -3.24 -3.54 -18.24
C GLU A 483 -4.69 -3.40 -18.72
N LYS A 484 -5.67 -3.29 -17.81
CA LYS A 484 -7.08 -3.04 -18.17
C LYS A 484 -7.38 -1.59 -18.52
N TYR A 485 -6.41 -0.68 -18.34
CA TYR A 485 -6.58 0.74 -18.66
C TYR A 485 -5.47 1.17 -19.61
N PRO A 486 -5.81 1.62 -20.83
CA PRO A 486 -4.84 2.16 -21.78
C PRO A 486 -3.99 3.29 -21.22
N ASP A 487 -2.90 3.60 -21.92
CA ASP A 487 -2.08 4.76 -21.60
C ASP A 487 -2.89 6.05 -21.69
N LEU A 488 -2.54 7.01 -20.83
CA LEU A 488 -3.25 8.29 -20.67
C LEU A 488 -4.75 8.16 -20.33
N PHE A 489 -5.19 7.01 -19.81
CA PHE A 489 -6.57 6.82 -19.34
C PHE A 489 -6.99 7.91 -18.33
N GLN A 490 -8.12 8.55 -18.63
CA GLN A 490 -8.72 9.60 -17.84
C GLN A 490 -10.24 9.49 -17.85
N VAL A 491 -10.85 10.06 -16.81
CA VAL A 491 -12.29 10.13 -16.60
C VAL A 491 -12.68 11.60 -16.52
N ASN A 492 -13.60 12.01 -17.39
CA ASN A 492 -14.15 13.35 -17.44
C ASN A 492 -15.63 13.25 -17.01
N LEU A 493 -16.03 14.03 -16.01
CA LEU A 493 -17.44 14.25 -15.70
C LEU A 493 -17.88 15.48 -16.48
N GLU A 494 -18.80 15.31 -17.42
CA GLU A 494 -19.47 16.45 -18.07
C GLU A 494 -20.47 17.02 -17.06
N VAL A 495 -20.30 18.29 -16.68
CA VAL A 495 -21.05 18.91 -15.57
C VAL A 495 -21.62 20.27 -15.96
N GLU A 496 -22.61 20.70 -15.21
CA GLU A 496 -23.10 22.08 -15.18
C GLU A 496 -23.39 22.43 -13.71
N VAL A 497 -22.69 23.44 -13.20
CA VAL A 497 -22.96 23.97 -11.85
C VAL A 497 -24.12 24.95 -11.96
N GLU A 498 -25.13 24.82 -11.10
CA GLU A 498 -26.31 25.68 -11.17
C GLU A 498 -25.91 27.17 -11.07
N PRO A 499 -26.37 28.03 -12.00
CA PRO A 499 -26.09 29.46 -11.95
C PRO A 499 -26.68 30.10 -10.69
N ARG A 500 -26.31 31.36 -10.46
CA ARG A 500 -26.94 32.19 -9.43
C ARG A 500 -28.31 32.66 -9.90
N ASP A 501 -29.26 32.66 -8.97
CA ASP A 501 -30.26 33.73 -8.86
C ASP A 501 -29.55 35.01 -8.36
#